data_AF-A0A0M3JIV8-F1
#
_entry.id   AF-A0A0M3JIV8-F1
#
_cell.length_a   1.000
_cell.length_b   1.000
_cell.length_c   1.000
_cell.angle_alpha   90.00
_cell.angle_beta   90.00
_cell.angle_gamma   90.00
#
_symmetry.space_group_name_H-M   'P 1'
#
loop_
_entity.id
_entity.type
_entity.pdbx_description
1 polymer ?
#
loop_
_entity_poly.entity_id
_entity_poly.type
_entity_poly.pdbx_seq_one_letter_code
_entity_poly.pdbx_strand_id
1 'polypeptide(L)'
;LQFTDQCSCCKCRKRWQLAILANIGFLIVFGIRCNFGAAKTHMARNYVDPWGREHMKEFNWTITELGVMESSFFYGYLVTQIPAGFLAAKFAPNK
;
A
#
# COMPACT_ATOMS: atom_id res chain seq x y z
N LEU A 1 6.43 -16.72 -14.94
CA LEU A 1 6.27 -17.89 -14.05
C LEU A 1 7.53 -18.31 -13.29
N GLN A 2 8.74 -17.92 -13.70
CA GLN A 2 9.98 -18.28 -13.00
C GLN A 2 10.09 -17.79 -11.54
N PHE A 3 9.40 -16.70 -11.17
CA PHE A 3 9.35 -16.25 -9.77
C PHE A 3 8.59 -17.22 -8.85
N THR A 4 7.65 -18.00 -9.37
CA THR A 4 6.90 -18.98 -8.57
C THR A 4 7.68 -20.29 -8.39
N ASP A 5 8.67 -20.56 -9.25
CA ASP A 5 9.53 -21.75 -9.14
C ASP A 5 10.67 -21.59 -8.11
N GLN A 6 10.98 -20.37 -7.66
CA GLN A 6 11.95 -20.15 -6.57
C GLN A 6 11.37 -20.41 -5.17
N CYS A 7 10.05 -20.44 -5.00
CA CYS A 7 9.40 -20.89 -3.77
C CYS A 7 9.07 -22.40 -3.84
N SER A 8 10.09 -23.22 -4.09
CA SER A 8 10.07 -24.67 -3.88
C SER A 8 10.07 -25.02 -2.38
N CYS A 9 9.21 -24.40 -1.58
CA CYS A 9 9.03 -24.77 -0.17
C CYS A 9 7.72 -25.55 0.04
N CYS A 10 6.71 -25.39 -0.83
CA CYS A 10 5.43 -26.09 -0.69
C CYS A 10 4.97 -26.69 -2.03
N LYS A 11 4.72 -28.01 -2.06
CA LYS A 11 4.10 -28.77 -3.17
C LYS A 11 2.62 -28.39 -3.42
N CYS A 12 2.26 -27.11 -3.39
CA CYS A 12 0.90 -26.66 -3.64
C CYS A 12 0.65 -26.47 -5.15
N ARG A 13 -0.55 -26.81 -5.62
CA ARG A 13 -0.95 -26.64 -7.03
C ARG A 13 -0.83 -25.15 -7.43
N LYS A 14 -0.18 -24.88 -8.56
CA LYS A 14 0.22 -23.54 -9.07
C LYS A 14 -0.89 -22.46 -8.99
N ARG A 15 -2.16 -22.82 -9.12
CA ARG A 15 -3.31 -21.89 -8.98
C ARG A 15 -3.47 -21.31 -7.56
N TRP A 16 -3.20 -22.11 -6.53
CA TRP A 16 -3.28 -21.66 -5.14
C TRP A 16 -2.12 -20.72 -4.78
N GLN A 17 -0.94 -20.95 -5.36
CA GLN A 17 0.20 -20.06 -5.17
C GLN A 17 -0.11 -18.65 -5.70
N LEU A 18 -0.70 -18.53 -6.89
CA LEU A 18 -1.11 -17.24 -7.45
C LEU A 18 -2.17 -16.54 -6.57
N ALA A 19 -3.16 -17.29 -6.08
CA ALA A 19 -4.19 -16.75 -5.20
C ALA A 19 -3.62 -16.25 -3.86
N ILE A 20 -2.68 -17.00 -3.27
CA ILE A 20 -2.01 -16.60 -2.01
C ILE A 20 -1.15 -15.36 -2.25
N LEU A 21 -0.37 -15.32 -3.34
CA LEU A 21 0.48 -14.17 -3.67
C LEU A 21 -0.36 -12.91 -3.91
N ALA A 22 -1.49 -13.03 -4.60
CA ALA A 22 -2.43 -11.93 -4.79
C ALA A 22 -3.03 -11.46 -3.46
N ASN A 23 -3.46 -12.38 -2.59
CA ASN A 23 -4.01 -12.02 -1.27
C ASN A 23 -2.97 -11.33 -0.38
N ILE A 24 -1.72 -11.80 -0.38
CA ILE A 24 -0.62 -11.15 0.35
C ILE A 24 -0.36 -9.75 -0.20
N GLY A 25 -0.35 -9.58 -1.52
CA GLY A 25 -0.21 -8.27 -2.16
C GLY A 25 -1.30 -7.29 -1.73
N PHE A 26 -2.57 -7.72 -1.74
CA PHE A 26 -3.68 -6.90 -1.24
C PHE A 26 -3.53 -6.56 0.24
N LEU A 27 -3.18 -7.55 1.08
CA LEU A 27 -2.98 -7.35 2.52
C LEU A 27 -1.93 -6.27 2.82
N ILE A 28 -0.77 -6.31 2.13
CA ILE A 28 0.32 -5.35 2.33
C ILE A 28 -0.14 -3.93 1.95
N VAL A 29 -0.81 -3.77 0.80
CA VAL A 29 -1.29 -2.45 0.34
C VAL A 29 -2.32 -1.88 1.32
N PHE A 30 -3.27 -2.69 1.79
CA PHE A 30 -4.23 -2.27 2.81
C PHE A 30 -3.53 -1.89 4.12
N GLY A 31 -2.53 -2.67 4.55
CA GLY A 31 -1.74 -2.38 5.76
C GLY A 31 -1.02 -1.03 5.69
N ILE A 32 -0.35 -0.74 4.57
CA ILE A 32 0.33 0.55 4.37
C ILE A 32 -0.68 1.70 4.40
N ARG A 33 -1.85 1.52 3.77
CA ARG A 33 -2.88 2.57 3.71
C ARG A 33 -3.45 2.90 5.09
N CYS A 34 -3.73 1.88 5.91
CA CYS A 34 -4.19 2.06 7.28
C CYS A 34 -3.13 2.71 8.17
N ASN A 35 -1.88 2.26 8.08
CA ASN A 35 -0.79 2.80 8.90
C ASN A 35 -0.50 4.27 8.55
N PHE A 36 -0.50 4.61 7.25
CA PHE A 36 -0.35 5.99 6.79
C PHE A 36 -1.47 6.91 7.31
N GLY A 37 -2.73 6.43 7.28
CA GLY A 37 -3.87 7.18 7.81
C GLY A 37 -3.75 7.49 9.31
N ALA A 38 -3.31 6.50 10.11
CA ALA A 38 -3.06 6.67 11.54
C ALA A 38 -1.90 7.64 11.79
N ALA A 39 -0.75 7.42 11.14
CA ALA A 39 0.46 8.23 11.30
C ALA A 39 0.21 9.71 10.96
N LYS A 40 -0.52 10.00 9.88
CA LYS A 40 -0.93 11.36 9.48
C LYS A 40 -1.70 12.08 10.60
N THR A 41 -2.56 11.35 11.32
CA THR A 41 -3.36 11.92 12.41
C THR A 41 -2.48 12.27 13.62
N HIS A 42 -1.52 11.41 13.96
CA HIS A 42 -0.56 11.66 15.04
C HIS A 42 0.43 12.78 14.74
N MET A 43 0.79 12.99 13.47
CA MET A 43 1.73 14.06 13.07
C MET A 43 1.06 15.43 12.90
N ALA A 44 -0.23 15.47 12.54
CA ALA A 44 -0.95 16.70 12.21
C ALA A 44 -1.78 17.29 13.36
N ARG A 45 -1.97 16.55 14.47
CA ARG A 45 -2.81 16.97 15.60
C ARG A 45 -2.03 16.87 16.90
N ASN A 46 -2.27 17.82 17.80
CA ASN A 46 -1.81 17.70 19.17
C ASN A 46 -2.60 16.57 19.84
N TYR A 47 -1.91 15.68 20.54
CA TYR A 47 -2.55 14.61 21.29
C TYR A 47 -1.85 14.37 22.62
N VAL A 48 -2.61 13.90 23.61
CA VAL A 48 -2.11 13.54 24.94
C VAL A 48 -1.99 12.02 25.02
N ASP A 49 -0.82 11.50 25.39
CA ASP A 49 -0.71 10.05 25.59
C ASP A 49 -1.40 9.63 26.89
N PRO A 50 -1.70 8.33 27.08
CA PRO A 50 -2.20 7.80 28.34
C PRO A 50 -1.30 8.07 29.57
N TRP A 51 -0.04 8.45 29.36
CA TRP A 51 0.93 8.82 30.40
C TRP A 51 0.96 10.33 30.71
N GLY A 52 0.03 11.12 30.17
CA GLY A 52 -0.11 12.55 30.47
C GLY A 52 0.95 13.45 29.83
N ARG A 53 1.69 12.95 28.82
CA ARG A 53 2.61 13.76 28.02
C ARG A 53 1.86 14.37 26.85
N GLU A 54 2.04 15.67 26.65
CA GLU A 54 1.50 16.39 25.49
C GLU A 54 2.47 16.29 24.33
N HIS A 55 2.02 15.68 23.23
CA HIS A 55 2.72 15.70 21.97
C HIS A 55 2.15 16.83 21.12
N MET A 56 2.95 17.87 20.92
CA MET A 56 2.63 18.93 19.96
C MET A 56 2.80 18.39 18.54
N LYS A 57 1.94 18.84 17.62
CA LYS A 57 2.05 18.52 16.20
C LYS A 57 3.42 18.92 15.67
N GLU A 58 4.08 18.00 14.98
CA GLU A 58 5.41 18.22 14.42
C GLU A 58 5.33 18.98 13.08
N PHE A 59 4.20 18.83 12.36
CA PHE A 59 3.93 19.54 11.12
C PHE A 59 2.70 20.45 11.22
N ASN A 60 2.85 21.71 10.79
CA ASN A 60 1.75 22.69 10.69
C ASN A 60 0.90 22.49 9.42
N TRP A 61 0.57 21.26 9.06
CA TRP A 61 -0.21 20.97 7.86
C TRP A 61 -1.67 21.39 8.02
N THR A 62 -2.19 22.09 7.01
CA THR A 62 -3.62 22.39 6.93
C THR A 62 -4.40 21.16 6.47
N ILE A 63 -5.70 21.10 6.76
CA ILE A 63 -6.57 20.01 6.30
C ILE A 63 -6.53 19.87 4.77
N THR A 64 -6.38 20.99 4.05
CA THR A 64 -6.23 21.02 2.59
C THR A 64 -4.95 20.33 2.14
N GLU A 65 -3.80 20.64 2.74
CA GLU A 65 -2.53 19.98 2.39
C GLU A 65 -2.57 18.48 2.71
N LEU A 66 -3.17 18.12 3.84
CA LEU A 66 -3.44 16.74 4.22
C LEU A 66 -4.28 16.01 3.17
N GLY A 67 -5.31 16.68 2.63
CA GLY A 67 -6.18 16.15 1.59
C GLY A 67 -5.46 16.00 0.25
N VAL A 68 -4.63 16.98 -0.13
CA VAL A 68 -3.78 16.91 -1.33
C VAL A 68 -2.83 15.72 -1.24
N MET A 69 -2.20 15.51 -0.08
CA MET A 69 -1.30 14.38 0.15
C MET A 69 -2.01 13.02 0.05
N GLU A 70 -3.26 12.91 0.51
CA GLU A 70 -4.04 11.68 0.31
C GLU A 70 -4.52 11.49 -1.13
N SER A 71 -4.84 12.59 -1.82
CA SER A 71 -5.25 12.56 -3.22
C SER A 71 -4.12 12.15 -4.16
N SER A 72 -2.86 12.51 -3.84
CA SER A 72 -1.68 12.17 -4.67
C SER A 72 -1.49 10.67 -4.84
N PHE A 73 -1.89 9.86 -3.84
CA PHE A 73 -1.90 8.40 -3.94
C PHE A 73 -2.83 7.91 -5.05
N PHE A 74 -4.04 8.48 -5.16
CA PHE A 74 -5.01 8.11 -6.19
C PHE A 74 -4.56 8.59 -7.57
N TYR A 75 -3.97 9.78 -7.67
CA TYR A 75 -3.37 10.26 -8.91
C TYR A 75 -2.23 9.35 -9.37
N GLY A 76 -1.35 8.92 -8.45
CA GLY A 76 -0.30 7.96 -8.75
C GLY A 76 -0.83 6.60 -9.21
N TYR A 77 -1.87 6.09 -8.57
CA TYR A 77 -2.54 4.86 -8.99
C TYR A 77 -3.14 4.98 -10.40
N LEU A 78 -3.81 6.09 -10.71
CA LEU A 78 -4.38 6.33 -12.03
C LEU A 78 -3.29 6.37 -13.12
N VAL A 79 -2.20 7.10 -12.87
CA VAL A 79 -1.08 7.22 -13.80
C VAL A 79 -0.36 5.88 -14.02
N THR A 80 -0.19 5.07 -12.97
CA THR A 80 0.54 3.79 -13.06
C THR A 80 -0.32 2.65 -13.63
N GLN A 81 -1.64 2.70 -13.51
CA GLN A 81 -2.53 1.67 -14.05
C GLN A 81 -2.55 1.61 -15.58
N ILE A 82 -2.48 2.75 -16.26
CA ILE A 82 -2.49 2.81 -17.73
C ILE A 82 -1.29 2.04 -18.34
N PRO A 83 -0.03 2.32 -17.96
CA PRO A 83 1.11 1.56 -18.44
C PRO A 83 1.13 0.13 -17.89
N ALA A 84 0.71 -0.10 -16.63
CA ALA A 84 0.63 -1.46 -16.09
C ALA A 84 -0.34 -2.35 -16.88
N GLY A 85 -1.50 -1.81 -17.29
CA GLY A 85 -2.45 -2.50 -18.15
C GLY A 85 -1.88 -2.80 -19.54
N PHE A 86 -1.17 -1.85 -20.13
CA PHE A 86 -0.49 -2.07 -21.41
C PHE A 86 0.63 -3.13 -21.30
N LEU A 87 1.44 -3.09 -20.22
CA LEU A 87 2.45 -4.10 -19.95
C LEU A 87 1.82 -5.49 -19.70
N ALA A 88 0.72 -5.56 -18.95
CA ALA A 88 0.02 -6.83 -18.70
C ALA A 88 -0.59 -7.43 -19.97
N ALA A 89 -1.02 -6.61 -20.93
CA ALA A 89 -1.50 -7.07 -22.23
C ALA A 89 -0.35 -7.51 -23.15
N LYS A 90 0.79 -6.80 -23.10
CA LYS A 90 1.96 -7.09 -23.95
C LYS A 90 2.79 -8.28 -23.47
N PHE A 91 2.87 -8.49 -22.16
CA PHE A 91 3.57 -9.62 -21.55
C PHE A 91 2.54 -10.64 -21.04
N ALA A 92 2.41 -11.75 -21.75
CA ALA A 92 1.57 -12.86 -21.28
C ALA A 92 2.03 -13.28 -19.85
N PRO A 93 1.12 -13.39 -18.88
CA PRO A 93 1.45 -13.84 -17.52
C PRO A 93 2.13 -15.22 -17.47
N ASN A 94 2.05 -15.97 -18.58
CA ASN A 94 2.46 -17.36 -18.74
C ASN A 94 3.77 -17.55 -19.55
N LYS A 95 4.73 -16.63 -19.44
CA LYS A 95 6.15 -16.94 -19.75
C LYS A 95 6.93 -17.11 -18.45
#